data_AF-A0A661ZTC8-F1
#
_entry.id   AF-A0A661ZTC8-F1
#
_cell.length_a   1.000
_cell.length_b   1.000
_cell.length_c   1.000
_cell.angle_alpha   90.00
_cell.angle_beta   90.00
_cell.angle_gamma   90.00
#
_symmetry.space_group_name_H-M   'P 1'
#
loop_
_entity.id
_entity.type
_entity.pdbx_description
1 polymer ?
#
loop_
_entity_poly.entity_id
_entity_poly.type
_entity_poly.pdbx_seq_one_letter_code
_entity_poly.pdbx_strand_id
1 'polypeptide(L)'
;ATLGGFKHIALSNEASANEATEIESGVNHQYSKSLEFEEDFRWYVKNYISADLNYFSFLRPLSELQIAKLFSGFPKYFPVFKSCNVGSKTDIWCGACPKCLFVNIILSPFISLQQRVAVFGKDLFEDMQLKKYLDELTGISDVKPFECVGTLDEVNLALAATIKKYDGNKLPALLDHYVKNKLFEEYRDSDLNLELKKLEEGHCLTDEFLEILKQKLFEG
;
A
#
# COMPACT_ATOMS: atom_id res chain seq x y z
N ALA A 1 18.46 19.16 -8.39
CA ALA A 1 19.52 18.18 -8.10
C ALA A 1 20.90 18.70 -8.52
N THR A 2 21.13 18.93 -9.82
CA THR A 2 22.44 19.37 -10.36
C THR A 2 23.03 20.60 -9.68
N LEU A 3 22.26 21.69 -9.55
CA LEU A 3 22.73 22.93 -8.91
C LEU A 3 23.06 22.76 -7.42
N GLY A 4 22.50 21.75 -6.77
CA GLY A 4 22.75 21.43 -5.36
C GLY A 4 23.80 20.33 -5.15
N GLY A 5 24.42 19.81 -6.21
CA GLY A 5 25.40 18.72 -6.13
C GLY A 5 24.80 17.35 -5.78
N PHE A 6 23.48 17.19 -5.86
CA PHE A 6 22.82 15.91 -5.58
C PHE A 6 22.85 15.00 -6.81
N LYS A 7 23.20 13.72 -6.58
CA LYS A 7 23.26 12.68 -7.62
C LYS A 7 21.98 11.85 -7.74
N HIS A 8 21.21 11.74 -6.65
CA HIS A 8 20.03 10.89 -6.60
C HIS A 8 18.75 11.72 -6.46
N ILE A 9 17.76 11.40 -7.29
CA ILE A 9 16.40 11.91 -7.19
C ILE A 9 15.51 10.68 -6.95
N ALA A 10 15.14 10.47 -5.68
CA ALA A 10 14.31 9.34 -5.28
C ALA A 10 12.84 9.76 -5.23
N LEU A 11 11.97 8.95 -5.84
CA LEU A 11 10.52 9.00 -5.71
C LEU A 11 10.01 7.81 -4.88
N SER A 12 8.72 7.87 -4.52
CA SER A 12 8.07 6.88 -3.65
C SER A 12 6.98 6.07 -4.37
N ASN A 13 7.04 5.96 -5.70
CA ASN A 13 6.08 5.12 -6.43
C ASN A 13 6.37 3.64 -6.17
N GLU A 14 5.33 2.90 -5.82
CA GLU A 14 5.27 1.48 -5.54
C GLU A 14 4.96 0.63 -6.79
N ALA A 15 4.89 -0.69 -6.62
CA ALA A 15 4.57 -1.64 -7.68
C ALA A 15 3.19 -1.37 -8.33
N SER A 16 2.16 -1.15 -7.52
CA SER A 16 0.77 -0.97 -7.96
C SER A 16 0.55 0.31 -8.76
N ALA A 17 1.46 1.28 -8.71
CA ALA A 17 1.40 2.47 -9.56
C ALA A 17 1.55 2.16 -11.07
N ASN A 18 1.94 0.93 -11.42
CA ASN A 18 1.92 0.41 -12.80
C ASN A 18 0.54 -0.10 -13.23
N GLU A 19 -0.42 -0.34 -12.32
CA GLU A 19 -1.75 -0.80 -12.69
C GLU A 19 -2.57 0.32 -13.37
N ALA A 20 -3.24 -0.03 -14.47
CA ALA A 20 -4.10 0.90 -15.18
C ALA A 20 -5.34 1.24 -14.33
N THR A 21 -5.59 2.54 -14.12
CA THR A 21 -6.75 3.02 -13.35
C THR A 21 -8.04 2.98 -14.17
N GLU A 22 -7.96 3.00 -15.51
CA GLU A 22 -9.10 2.79 -16.42
C GLU A 22 -8.89 1.54 -17.28
N ILE A 23 -9.69 0.51 -17.00
CA ILE A 23 -9.62 -0.79 -17.67
C ILE A 23 -10.10 -0.72 -19.14
N GLU A 24 -11.06 0.17 -19.45
CA GLU A 24 -11.66 0.25 -20.79
C GLU A 24 -10.81 1.04 -21.80
N SER A 25 -10.11 2.09 -21.35
CA SER A 25 -9.31 2.95 -22.23
C SER A 25 -7.83 2.51 -22.30
N GLY A 26 -7.37 1.71 -21.33
CA GLY A 26 -5.95 1.40 -21.14
C GLY A 26 -5.11 2.62 -20.72
N VAL A 27 -5.75 3.77 -20.46
CA VAL A 27 -5.06 5.01 -20.08
C VAL A 27 -4.72 4.96 -18.60
N ASN A 28 -3.42 4.98 -18.29
CA ASN A 28 -2.95 5.24 -16.95
C ASN A 28 -3.04 6.76 -16.68
N HIS A 29 -4.05 7.19 -15.93
CA HIS A 29 -4.22 8.59 -15.48
C HIS A 29 -3.02 9.14 -14.69
N GLN A 30 -2.07 8.27 -14.31
CA GLN A 30 -0.85 8.60 -13.62
C GLN A 30 0.38 8.05 -14.37
N TYR A 31 0.45 8.20 -15.69
CA TYR A 31 1.62 7.80 -16.51
C TYR A 31 2.96 8.25 -15.89
N SER A 32 3.03 9.44 -15.30
CA SER A 32 4.23 9.94 -14.60
C SER A 32 4.72 9.07 -13.43
N LYS A 33 3.94 8.07 -13.01
CA LYS A 33 4.28 7.10 -11.97
C LYS A 33 4.54 5.70 -12.50
N SER A 34 4.40 5.46 -13.80
CA SER A 34 4.72 4.15 -14.39
C SER A 34 6.23 3.92 -14.45
N LEU A 35 6.62 2.65 -14.56
CA LEU A 35 8.00 2.27 -14.86
C LEU A 35 8.44 2.79 -16.24
N GLU A 36 7.56 2.76 -17.23
CA GLU A 36 7.83 3.27 -18.58
C GLU A 36 8.24 4.74 -18.54
N PHE A 37 7.50 5.59 -17.83
CA PHE A 37 7.88 6.99 -17.67
C PHE A 37 9.21 7.14 -16.93
N GLU A 38 9.44 6.32 -15.89
CA GLU A 38 10.69 6.35 -15.14
C GLU A 38 11.88 6.03 -16.05
N GLU A 39 11.78 5.01 -16.90
CA GLU A 39 12.80 4.63 -17.89
C GLU A 39 13.03 5.71 -18.95
N ASP A 40 11.95 6.24 -19.53
CA ASP A 40 12.00 7.30 -20.55
C ASP A 40 12.63 8.58 -19.99
N PHE A 41 12.22 8.99 -18.78
CA PHE A 41 12.74 10.18 -18.13
C PHE A 41 14.21 10.01 -17.74
N ARG A 42 14.60 8.83 -17.25
CA ARG A 42 16.01 8.51 -16.98
C ARG A 42 16.85 8.59 -18.24
N TRP A 43 16.37 8.03 -19.35
CA TRP A 43 17.04 8.13 -20.64
C TRP A 43 17.21 9.60 -21.06
N TYR A 44 16.15 10.41 -20.96
CA TYR A 44 16.21 11.82 -21.31
C TYR A 44 17.21 12.59 -20.45
N VAL A 45 17.14 12.44 -19.12
CA VAL A 45 18.05 13.09 -18.16
C VAL A 45 19.49 12.72 -18.46
N LYS A 46 19.78 11.44 -18.70
CA LYS A 46 21.12 10.94 -18.97
C LYS A 46 21.72 11.54 -20.25
N ASN A 47 20.90 11.68 -21.31
CA ASN A 47 21.37 12.12 -22.62
C ASN A 47 21.42 13.65 -22.79
N TYR A 48 20.53 14.39 -22.13
CA TYR A 48 20.34 15.81 -22.40
C TYR A 48 20.55 16.74 -21.20
N ILE A 49 20.61 16.22 -19.96
CA ILE A 49 20.73 17.03 -18.75
C ILE A 49 22.04 16.74 -18.01
N SER A 50 22.23 15.52 -17.53
CA SER A 50 23.42 15.10 -16.81
C SER A 50 23.47 13.57 -16.68
N ALA A 51 24.57 12.97 -17.12
CA ALA A 51 24.80 11.54 -16.99
C ALA A 51 25.03 11.08 -15.54
N ASP A 52 25.33 12.01 -14.62
CA ASP A 52 25.58 11.73 -13.20
C ASP A 52 24.30 11.70 -12.35
N LEU A 53 23.16 12.09 -12.92
CA LEU A 53 21.87 12.06 -12.23
C LEU A 53 21.21 10.68 -12.34
N ASN A 54 20.77 10.17 -11.20
CA ASN A 54 20.04 8.93 -11.07
C ASN A 54 18.63 9.22 -10.53
N TYR A 55 17.62 9.08 -11.40
CA TYR A 55 16.20 9.31 -11.08
C TYR A 55 15.46 7.98 -10.94
N PHE A 56 14.90 7.64 -9.79
CA PHE A 56 14.28 6.33 -9.59
C PHE A 56 13.20 6.36 -8.52
N SER A 57 12.28 5.40 -8.54
CA SER A 57 11.32 5.18 -7.46
C SER A 57 11.86 4.13 -6.49
N PHE A 58 12.18 4.53 -5.26
CA PHE A 58 12.85 3.64 -4.29
C PHE A 58 11.93 2.52 -3.81
N LEU A 59 10.61 2.73 -3.80
CA LEU A 59 9.63 1.73 -3.34
C LEU A 59 9.09 0.86 -4.46
N ARG A 60 9.55 1.04 -5.71
CA ARG A 60 9.04 0.31 -6.88
C ARG A 60 8.99 -1.20 -6.73
N PRO A 61 10.00 -1.87 -6.13
CA PRO A 61 10.01 -3.32 -6.01
C PRO A 61 9.00 -3.84 -4.99
N LEU A 62 8.34 -2.95 -4.24
CA LEU A 62 7.54 -3.30 -3.08
C LEU A 62 6.05 -3.22 -3.37
N SER A 63 5.31 -4.15 -2.79
CA SER A 63 3.86 -4.09 -2.65
C SER A 63 3.46 -3.13 -1.52
N GLU A 64 2.21 -2.66 -1.52
CA GLU A 64 1.64 -1.83 -0.45
C GLU A 64 1.68 -2.57 0.89
N LEU A 65 1.47 -3.89 0.88
CA LEU A 65 1.51 -4.73 2.07
C LEU A 65 2.94 -4.82 2.66
N GLN A 66 3.97 -4.87 1.82
CA GLN A 66 5.37 -4.81 2.25
C GLN A 66 5.72 -3.42 2.80
N ILE A 67 5.25 -2.37 2.15
CA ILE A 67 5.42 -0.99 2.64
C ILE A 67 4.75 -0.83 4.00
N ALA A 68 3.54 -1.37 4.19
CA ALA A 68 2.83 -1.36 5.46
C ALA A 68 3.60 -2.12 6.56
N LYS A 69 4.18 -3.29 6.26
CA LYS A 69 5.07 -4.03 7.17
C LYS A 69 6.25 -3.16 7.60
N LEU A 70 6.98 -2.58 6.64
CA LEU A 70 8.13 -1.72 6.93
C LEU A 70 7.72 -0.49 7.76
N PHE A 71 6.64 0.18 7.36
CA PHE A 71 6.13 1.38 8.03
C PHE A 71 5.70 1.10 9.47
N SER A 72 5.21 -0.10 9.76
CA SER A 72 4.84 -0.51 11.13
C SER A 72 5.99 -0.40 12.13
N GLY A 73 7.24 -0.52 11.65
CA GLY A 73 8.46 -0.34 12.45
C GLY A 73 8.81 1.12 12.78
N PHE A 74 8.03 2.10 12.31
CA PHE A 74 8.27 3.53 12.53
C PHE A 74 7.11 4.23 13.25
N PRO A 75 6.75 3.81 14.49
CA PRO A 75 5.60 4.35 15.21
C PRO A 75 5.69 5.86 15.49
N LYS A 76 6.89 6.43 15.48
CA LYS A 76 7.12 7.89 15.59
C LYS A 76 6.42 8.71 14.49
N TYR A 77 6.11 8.11 13.35
CA TYR A 77 5.42 8.78 12.25
C TYR A 77 3.90 8.57 12.26
N PHE A 78 3.36 7.69 13.11
CA PHE A 78 1.92 7.42 13.17
C PHE A 78 1.05 8.66 13.43
N PRO A 79 1.49 9.66 14.22
CA PRO A 79 0.69 10.87 14.42
C PRO A 79 0.59 11.78 13.18
N VAL A 80 1.61 11.77 12.31
CA VAL A 80 1.80 12.77 11.25
C VAL A 80 1.53 12.25 9.84
N PHE A 81 1.55 10.94 9.61
CA PHE A 81 1.24 10.41 8.28
C PHE A 81 -0.26 10.55 7.96
N LYS A 82 -0.55 11.06 6.76
CA LYS A 82 -1.91 11.26 6.23
C LYS A 82 -1.90 10.97 4.72
N SER A 83 -2.89 10.21 4.25
CA SER A 83 -3.15 10.05 2.81
C SER A 83 -4.65 10.06 2.47
N CYS A 84 -5.50 10.47 3.42
CA CYS A 84 -6.93 10.57 3.23
C CYS A 84 -7.28 11.74 2.29
N ASN A 85 -7.84 11.44 1.12
CA ASN A 85 -8.25 12.48 0.16
C ASN A 85 -9.41 13.34 0.69
N VAL A 86 -10.40 12.72 1.35
CA VAL A 86 -11.56 13.44 1.95
C VAL A 86 -11.13 14.39 3.07
N GLY A 87 -10.21 13.95 3.93
CA GLY A 87 -9.71 14.72 5.07
C GLY A 87 -8.49 15.59 4.77
N SER A 88 -7.99 15.60 3.53
CA SER A 88 -6.73 16.26 3.14
C SER A 88 -6.72 17.76 3.44
N LYS A 89 -7.83 18.46 3.20
CA LYS A 89 -7.94 19.91 3.44
C LYS A 89 -7.84 20.30 4.91
N THR A 90 -8.11 19.37 5.82
CA THR A 90 -8.07 19.57 7.26
C THR A 90 -6.96 18.76 7.92
N ASP A 91 -6.10 18.10 7.12
CA ASP A 91 -4.99 17.26 7.58
C ASP A 91 -5.41 16.12 8.55
N ILE A 92 -6.55 15.48 8.27
CA ILE A 92 -7.10 14.41 9.10
C ILE A 92 -7.31 13.09 8.34
N TRP A 93 -7.38 12.00 9.09
CA TRP A 93 -8.06 10.78 8.64
C TRP A 93 -9.55 10.94 8.91
N CYS A 94 -10.41 10.91 7.87
CA CYS A 94 -11.85 11.07 8.09
C CYS A 94 -12.51 9.84 8.73
N GLY A 95 -11.85 8.67 8.67
CA GLY A 95 -12.36 7.42 9.23
C GLY A 95 -13.67 6.92 8.59
N ALA A 96 -14.02 7.42 7.41
CA ALA A 96 -15.32 7.20 6.76
C ALA A 96 -15.22 6.95 5.25
N CYS A 97 -14.01 6.77 4.70
CA CYS A 97 -13.78 6.60 3.26
C CYS A 97 -12.96 5.33 2.96
N PRO A 98 -12.94 4.85 1.69
CA PRO A 98 -12.26 3.61 1.34
C PRO A 98 -10.76 3.68 1.58
N LYS A 99 -10.11 4.84 1.35
CA LYS A 99 -8.68 5.02 1.67
C LYS A 99 -8.37 4.85 3.16
N CYS A 100 -9.20 5.38 4.06
CA CYS A 100 -9.00 5.17 5.50
C CYS A 100 -9.12 3.69 5.87
N LEU A 101 -10.15 3.02 5.35
CA LEU A 101 -10.38 1.61 5.61
C LEU A 101 -9.23 0.74 5.05
N PHE A 102 -8.80 1.00 3.81
CA PHE A 102 -7.67 0.32 3.18
C PHE A 102 -6.41 0.42 4.01
N VAL A 103 -6.00 1.63 4.42
CA VAL A 103 -4.79 1.82 5.23
C VAL A 103 -4.92 1.13 6.60
N ASN A 104 -6.11 1.12 7.20
CA ASN A 104 -6.37 0.36 8.41
C ASN A 104 -6.22 -1.16 8.20
N ILE A 105 -6.68 -1.69 7.06
CA ILE A 105 -6.58 -3.10 6.69
C ILE A 105 -5.12 -3.52 6.48
N ILE A 106 -4.34 -2.82 5.65
CA ILE A 106 -2.97 -3.23 5.35
C ILE A 106 -2.04 -3.12 6.56
N LEU A 107 -2.35 -2.23 7.52
CA LEU A 107 -1.60 -2.09 8.76
C LEU A 107 -2.00 -3.11 9.83
N SER A 108 -3.24 -3.62 9.83
CA SER A 108 -3.75 -4.45 10.93
C SER A 108 -3.04 -5.78 11.20
N PRO A 109 -2.36 -6.42 10.23
CA PRO A 109 -1.48 -7.54 10.53
C PRO A 109 -0.31 -7.15 11.44
N PHE A 110 0.22 -5.93 11.28
CA PHE A 110 1.52 -5.54 11.85
C PHE A 110 1.44 -4.68 13.10
N ILE A 111 0.36 -3.90 13.26
CA ILE A 111 0.19 -3.01 14.43
C ILE A 111 -1.02 -3.41 15.29
N SER A 112 -1.04 -2.94 16.54
CA SER A 112 -2.10 -3.24 17.49
C SER A 112 -3.38 -2.46 17.19
N LEU A 113 -4.51 -2.94 17.72
CA LEU A 113 -5.76 -2.18 17.71
C LEU A 113 -5.59 -0.79 18.32
N GLN A 114 -4.88 -0.68 19.45
CA GLN A 114 -4.64 0.61 20.12
C GLN A 114 -3.90 1.60 19.20
N GLN A 115 -2.88 1.14 18.46
CA GLN A 115 -2.16 1.97 17.50
C GLN A 115 -3.07 2.41 16.34
N ARG A 116 -3.89 1.51 15.79
CA ARG A 116 -4.87 1.87 14.74
C ARG A 116 -5.89 2.89 15.24
N VAL A 117 -6.45 2.70 16.43
CA VAL A 117 -7.39 3.65 17.03
C VAL A 117 -6.73 5.01 17.25
N ALA A 118 -5.46 5.07 17.66
CA ALA A 118 -4.73 6.33 17.80
C ALA A 118 -4.54 7.06 16.46
N VAL A 119 -4.40 6.33 15.34
CA VAL A 119 -4.27 6.91 13.99
C VAL A 119 -5.61 7.42 13.45
N PHE A 120 -6.66 6.60 13.54
CA PHE A 120 -7.95 6.86 12.88
C PHE A 120 -9.02 7.46 13.80
N GLY A 121 -8.76 7.54 15.11
CA GLY A 121 -9.68 8.07 16.12
C GLY A 121 -10.77 7.10 16.58
N LYS A 122 -10.94 5.95 15.91
CA LYS A 122 -11.89 4.89 16.25
C LYS A 122 -11.44 3.54 15.67
N ASP A 123 -12.06 2.44 16.12
CA ASP A 123 -11.88 1.15 15.46
C ASP A 123 -12.73 1.09 14.18
N LEU A 124 -12.07 1.18 13.03
CA LEU A 124 -12.76 1.12 11.74
C LEU A 124 -13.41 -0.24 11.49
N PHE A 125 -12.93 -1.33 12.13
CA PHE A 125 -13.53 -2.65 11.92
C PHE A 125 -14.87 -2.86 12.64
N GLU A 126 -15.24 -1.98 13.57
CA GLU A 126 -16.57 -1.99 14.19
C GLU A 126 -17.59 -1.13 13.45
N ASP A 127 -17.15 -0.31 12.49
CA ASP A 127 -18.02 0.65 11.81
C ASP A 127 -18.70 0.04 10.58
N MET A 128 -19.92 -0.47 10.76
CA MET A 128 -20.72 -1.06 9.69
C MET A 128 -21.08 -0.07 8.55
N GLN A 129 -20.93 1.24 8.74
CA GLN A 129 -21.12 2.20 7.64
C GLN A 129 -20.05 2.03 6.55
N LEU A 130 -18.90 1.47 6.89
CA LEU A 130 -17.80 1.17 5.97
C LEU A 130 -17.98 -0.15 5.21
N LYS A 131 -19.04 -0.93 5.48
CA LYS A 131 -19.27 -2.25 4.86
C LYS A 131 -19.19 -2.19 3.34
N LYS A 132 -19.82 -1.19 2.72
CA LYS A 132 -19.76 -1.00 1.26
C LYS A 132 -18.32 -0.94 0.77
N TYR A 133 -17.46 -0.15 1.41
CA TYR A 133 -16.07 -0.02 1.03
C TYR A 133 -15.26 -1.30 1.30
N LEU A 134 -15.59 -2.05 2.35
CA LEU A 134 -14.98 -3.36 2.55
C LEU A 134 -15.31 -4.31 1.40
N ASP A 135 -16.57 -4.37 0.97
CA ASP A 135 -16.99 -5.23 -0.13
C ASP A 135 -16.29 -4.83 -1.45
N GLU A 136 -16.14 -3.54 -1.72
CA GLU A 136 -15.39 -3.02 -2.87
C GLU A 136 -13.88 -3.33 -2.80
N LEU A 137 -13.25 -3.16 -1.63
CA LEU A 137 -11.81 -3.41 -1.42
C LEU A 137 -11.44 -4.89 -1.49
N THR A 138 -12.37 -5.77 -1.11
CA THR A 138 -12.15 -7.23 -1.09
C THR A 138 -12.52 -7.91 -2.42
N GLY A 139 -13.25 -7.21 -3.29
CA GLY A 139 -13.79 -7.79 -4.53
C GLY A 139 -15.08 -8.58 -4.32
N ILE A 140 -15.73 -8.47 -3.16
CA ILE A 140 -17.10 -8.97 -2.96
C ILE A 140 -18.08 -8.20 -3.84
N SER A 141 -17.82 -6.91 -4.04
CA SER A 141 -18.50 -6.09 -5.05
C SER A 141 -17.68 -6.04 -6.33
N ASP A 142 -18.36 -6.09 -7.48
CA ASP A 142 -17.73 -5.84 -8.79
C ASP A 142 -17.27 -4.38 -8.97
N VAL A 143 -17.68 -3.48 -8.07
CA VAL A 143 -17.29 -2.07 -8.08
C VAL A 143 -15.95 -1.91 -7.36
N LYS A 144 -14.93 -1.41 -8.05
CA LYS A 144 -13.67 -1.00 -7.43
C LYS A 144 -13.74 0.45 -6.92
N PRO A 145 -13.11 0.78 -5.78
CA PRO A 145 -13.00 2.17 -5.35
C PRO A 145 -12.20 3.00 -6.35
N PHE A 146 -12.60 4.26 -6.56
CA PHE A 146 -11.83 5.23 -7.38
C PHE A 146 -10.53 5.71 -6.70
N GLU A 147 -10.35 5.41 -5.41
CA GLU A 147 -9.15 5.75 -4.66
C GLU A 147 -7.97 4.88 -5.10
N CYS A 148 -6.76 5.43 -5.11
CA CYS A 148 -5.54 4.63 -5.25
C CYS A 148 -5.42 3.73 -4.01
N VAL A 149 -5.68 2.44 -4.15
CA VAL A 149 -5.58 1.45 -3.07
C VAL A 149 -4.84 0.23 -3.61
N GLY A 150 -4.34 -0.61 -2.71
CA GLY A 150 -3.64 -1.84 -3.07
C GLY A 150 -4.56 -2.85 -3.76
N THR A 151 -3.98 -3.98 -4.15
CA THR A 151 -4.70 -5.00 -4.91
C THR A 151 -5.72 -5.76 -4.04
N LEU A 152 -6.66 -6.45 -4.69
CA LEU A 152 -7.62 -7.32 -3.98
C LEU A 152 -6.89 -8.39 -3.16
N ASP A 153 -5.82 -8.96 -3.71
CA ASP A 153 -4.99 -9.95 -3.04
C ASP A 153 -4.37 -9.39 -1.76
N GLU A 154 -3.78 -8.20 -1.81
CA GLU A 154 -3.17 -7.57 -0.64
C GLU A 154 -4.19 -7.32 0.47
N VAL A 155 -5.39 -6.85 0.10
CA VAL A 155 -6.48 -6.60 1.04
C VAL A 155 -6.93 -7.91 1.70
N ASN A 156 -7.21 -8.94 0.91
CA ASN A 156 -7.71 -10.22 1.42
C ASN A 156 -6.66 -10.96 2.26
N LEU A 157 -5.38 -10.91 1.87
CA LEU A 157 -4.26 -11.44 2.66
C LEU A 157 -4.12 -10.72 4.01
N ALA A 158 -4.20 -9.39 4.01
CA ALA A 158 -4.11 -8.60 5.23
C ALA A 158 -5.28 -8.87 6.19
N LEU A 159 -6.50 -9.00 5.65
CA LEU A 159 -7.69 -9.35 6.44
C LEU A 159 -7.56 -10.76 7.04
N ALA A 160 -7.19 -11.76 6.24
CA ALA A 160 -7.02 -13.13 6.71
C ALA A 160 -5.95 -13.23 7.82
N ALA A 161 -4.80 -12.58 7.63
CA ALA A 161 -3.76 -12.50 8.65
C ALA A 161 -4.22 -11.77 9.91
N THR A 162 -5.02 -10.72 9.77
CA THR A 162 -5.59 -9.97 10.90
C THR A 162 -6.58 -10.81 11.69
N ILE A 163 -7.45 -11.56 11.02
CA ILE A 163 -8.46 -12.43 11.64
C ILE A 163 -7.79 -13.54 12.47
N LYS A 164 -6.70 -14.14 11.99
CA LYS A 164 -5.91 -15.13 12.76
C LYS A 164 -5.46 -14.59 14.12
N LYS A 165 -5.19 -13.29 14.25
CA LYS A 165 -4.77 -12.65 15.52
C LYS A 165 -5.88 -12.59 16.57
N TYR A 166 -7.15 -12.78 16.19
CA TYR A 166 -8.25 -12.84 17.14
C TYR A 166 -8.40 -14.22 17.80
N ASP A 167 -7.77 -15.28 17.28
CA ASP A 167 -7.70 -16.60 17.92
C ASP A 167 -9.04 -17.11 18.51
N GLY A 168 -10.11 -17.02 17.70
CA GLY A 168 -11.46 -17.46 18.12
C GLY A 168 -12.21 -16.49 19.05
N ASN A 169 -11.61 -15.35 19.43
CA ASN A 169 -12.32 -14.27 20.09
C ASN A 169 -13.36 -13.62 19.16
N LYS A 170 -14.28 -12.88 19.77
CA LYS A 170 -15.30 -12.12 19.03
C LYS A 170 -14.65 -11.19 18.01
N LEU A 171 -15.04 -11.34 16.75
CA LEU A 171 -14.61 -10.46 15.67
C LEU A 171 -15.40 -9.14 15.69
N PRO A 172 -14.75 -8.02 15.33
CA PRO A 172 -15.44 -6.77 15.00
C PRO A 172 -16.44 -6.95 13.87
N ALA A 173 -17.47 -6.10 13.83
CA ALA A 173 -18.62 -6.26 12.94
C ALA A 173 -18.25 -6.43 11.45
N LEU A 174 -17.26 -5.69 10.94
CA LEU A 174 -16.81 -5.81 9.55
C LEU A 174 -16.05 -7.12 9.28
N LEU A 175 -15.21 -7.56 10.22
CA LEU A 175 -14.49 -8.82 10.07
C LEU A 175 -15.45 -10.02 10.17
N ASP A 176 -16.45 -9.94 11.05
CA ASP A 176 -17.54 -10.93 11.15
C ASP A 176 -18.38 -11.01 9.86
N HIS A 177 -18.60 -9.88 9.18
CA HIS A 177 -19.21 -9.86 7.85
C HIS A 177 -18.31 -10.54 6.80
N TYR A 178 -17.02 -10.21 6.78
CA TYR A 178 -16.07 -10.75 5.79
C TYR A 178 -15.89 -12.27 5.89
N VAL A 179 -15.77 -12.84 7.11
CA VAL A 179 -15.58 -14.30 7.29
C VAL A 179 -16.76 -15.14 6.81
N LYS A 180 -17.94 -14.54 6.61
CA LYS A 180 -19.12 -15.23 6.06
C LYS A 180 -19.12 -15.30 4.53
N ASN A 181 -18.19 -14.60 3.89
CA ASN A 181 -18.05 -14.61 2.43
C ASN A 181 -17.13 -15.76 1.97
N LYS A 182 -17.42 -16.32 0.80
CA LYS A 182 -16.62 -17.40 0.19
C LYS A 182 -15.16 -17.00 -0.06
N LEU A 183 -14.90 -15.71 -0.35
CA LEU A 183 -13.54 -15.21 -0.53
C LEU A 183 -12.67 -15.44 0.72
N PHE A 184 -13.23 -15.37 1.93
CA PHE A 184 -12.46 -15.68 3.11
C PHE A 184 -11.93 -17.13 3.12
N GLU A 185 -12.70 -18.09 2.61
CA GLU A 185 -12.25 -19.48 2.51
C GLU A 185 -11.08 -19.67 1.53
N GLU A 186 -10.92 -18.76 0.57
CA GLU A 186 -9.80 -18.79 -0.38
C GLU A 186 -8.49 -18.28 0.27
N TYR A 187 -8.59 -17.29 1.16
CA TYR A 187 -7.41 -16.64 1.78
C TYR A 187 -7.13 -17.06 3.24
N ARG A 188 -8.05 -17.76 3.90
CA ARG A 188 -7.93 -18.16 5.33
C ARG A 188 -6.62 -18.86 5.65
N ASP A 189 -6.13 -19.71 4.75
CA ASP A 189 -4.94 -20.53 4.96
C ASP A 189 -3.72 -19.95 4.23
N SER A 190 -3.84 -18.78 3.61
CA SER A 190 -2.71 -18.09 2.98
C SER A 190 -1.63 -17.72 4.00
N ASP A 191 -0.38 -17.88 3.58
CA ASP A 191 0.79 -17.43 4.33
C ASP A 191 1.21 -16.05 3.84
N LEU A 192 0.91 -15.05 4.67
CA LEU A 192 1.32 -13.66 4.45
C LEU A 192 2.84 -13.54 4.21
N ASN A 193 3.66 -14.41 4.80
CA ASN A 193 5.12 -14.35 4.66
C ASN A 193 5.59 -14.71 3.26
N LEU A 194 4.82 -15.49 2.49
CA LEU A 194 5.16 -15.77 1.09
C LEU A 194 5.05 -14.50 0.25
N GLU A 195 3.99 -13.71 0.47
CA GLU A 195 3.80 -12.43 -0.22
C GLU A 195 4.88 -11.43 0.19
N LEU A 196 5.17 -11.33 1.49
CA LEU A 196 6.18 -10.41 2.02
C LEU A 196 7.60 -10.71 1.53
N LYS A 197 7.86 -11.90 0.98
CA LYS A 197 9.17 -12.31 0.44
C LYS A 197 9.35 -12.02 -1.05
N LYS A 198 8.30 -11.59 -1.76
CA LYS A 198 8.39 -11.25 -3.19
C LYS A 198 9.05 -9.90 -3.40
N LEU A 199 9.59 -9.67 -4.59
CA LEU A 199 10.01 -8.35 -5.06
C LEU A 199 9.60 -8.25 -6.52
N GLU A 200 9.06 -7.11 -6.92
CA GLU A 200 8.80 -6.86 -8.33
C GLU A 200 10.11 -6.68 -9.10
N GLU A 201 10.20 -7.30 -10.27
CA GLU A 201 11.42 -7.26 -11.10
C GLU A 201 11.59 -5.92 -11.84
N GLY A 202 10.49 -5.26 -12.17
CA GLY A 202 10.48 -4.03 -12.97
C GLY A 202 10.83 -2.78 -12.16
N HIS A 203 12.12 -2.44 -12.04
CA HIS A 203 12.57 -1.26 -11.33
C HIS A 203 13.92 -0.68 -11.79
N CYS A 204 14.18 0.59 -11.47
CA CYS A 204 15.45 1.26 -11.80
C CYS A 204 16.41 1.44 -10.60
N LEU A 205 16.22 0.72 -9.49
CA LEU A 205 17.17 0.75 -8.37
C LEU A 205 18.52 0.15 -8.76
N THR A 206 19.58 0.70 -8.17
CA THR A 206 20.91 0.09 -8.18
C THR A 206 20.96 -1.12 -7.25
N ASP A 207 21.92 -2.01 -7.45
CA ASP A 207 22.13 -3.18 -6.56
C ASP A 207 22.31 -2.75 -5.09
N GLU A 208 23.04 -1.66 -4.84
CA GLU A 208 23.22 -1.09 -3.50
C GLU A 208 21.87 -0.73 -2.84
N PHE A 209 20.99 -0.03 -3.57
CA PHE A 209 19.70 0.37 -3.02
C PHE A 209 18.73 -0.81 -2.87
N LEU A 210 18.77 -1.75 -3.81
CA LEU A 210 17.98 -2.98 -3.72
C LEU A 210 18.39 -3.82 -2.51
N GLU A 211 19.69 -3.87 -2.20
CA GLU A 211 20.21 -4.58 -1.04
C GLU A 211 19.74 -3.94 0.28
N ILE A 212 19.69 -2.61 0.37
CA ILE A 212 19.10 -1.90 1.52
C ILE A 212 17.64 -2.32 1.73
N LEU A 213 16.85 -2.44 0.66
CA LEU A 213 15.46 -2.89 0.75
C LEU A 213 15.36 -4.33 1.24
N LYS A 214 16.15 -5.24 0.68
CA LYS A 214 16.17 -6.67 1.05
C LYS A 214 16.52 -6.86 2.52
N GLN A 215 17.56 -6.19 3.01
CA GLN A 215 17.96 -6.23 4.42
C GLN A 215 16.80 -5.79 5.33
N LYS A 216 16.08 -4.72 4.95
CA LYS A 216 14.95 -4.23 5.75
C LYS A 216 13.73 -5.13 5.69
N LEU A 217 13.49 -5.85 4.59
CA LEU A 217 12.32 -6.71 4.43
C LEU A 217 12.49 -8.11 5.04
N PHE A 218 13.68 -8.68 4.91
CA PHE A 218 13.93 -10.10 5.16
C PHE A 218 14.76 -10.37 6.42
N GLU A 219 15.54 -9.39 6.88
CA GLU A 219 16.45 -9.57 8.03
C GLU A 219 15.99 -8.81 9.29
N GLY A 220 14.90 -8.03 9.18
CA GLY A 220 14.24 -7.33 10.29
C GLY A 220 12.94 -8.00 10.72
#